data_AF-A0A3C1H4S9-F1
#
_entry.id   AF-A0A3C1H4S9-F1
#
_cell.length_a   1.000
_cell.length_b   1.000
_cell.length_c   1.000
_cell.angle_alpha   90.00
_cell.angle_beta   90.00
_cell.angle_gamma   90.00
#
_symmetry.space_group_name_H-M   'P 1'
#
loop_
_entity.id
_entity.type
_entity.pdbx_description
1 polymer ?
#
loop_
_entity_poly.entity_id
_entity_poly.type
_entity_poly.pdbx_seq_one_letter_code
_entity_poly.pdbx_strand_id
1 'polypeptide(L)'
;MNFLCSCCKQRVTKDERKEKPKMIAGAGIHDIGYHLAWMECRPEELSLPVGERQWLHSNQVPVIGETRVLKVTQPFDEETGNTFTTVFEPWQMFLNGWDSAESPEDIGKACAVLCRFDEVLWADDFSGYISVKVLNTVPLDLLHTVIPETVTDIRFYEDFGSHEEVWTEYEDPHRLYRCWSAQGDVSQMQLICTDDQGIRHEVLTSWFAMHQDFYYFGNAVNR
;
A
#
# COMPACT_ATOMS: atom_id res chain seq x y z
N MET A 1 -16.60 -0.72 6.47
CA MET A 1 -16.24 -1.61 7.61
C MET A 1 -15.49 -0.80 8.67
N ASN A 2 -16.00 -0.78 9.91
CA ASN A 2 -15.43 0.00 11.00
C ASN A 2 -15.00 -0.91 12.16
N PHE A 3 -13.69 -1.04 12.36
CA PHE A 3 -13.08 -1.89 13.39
C PHE A 3 -12.72 -1.07 14.64
N LEU A 4 -12.66 -1.75 15.78
CA LEU A 4 -12.09 -1.25 17.01
C LEU A 4 -10.56 -1.16 16.86
N CYS A 5 -10.00 0.01 17.14
CA CYS A 5 -8.56 0.14 17.31
C CYS A 5 -8.09 -0.77 18.45
N SER A 6 -7.07 -1.58 18.20
CA SER A 6 -6.49 -2.49 19.20
C SER A 6 -5.91 -1.74 20.40
N CYS A 7 -5.40 -0.52 20.19
CA CYS A 7 -4.81 0.34 21.22
C CYS A 7 -5.88 1.09 22.04
N CYS A 8 -6.72 1.91 21.41
CA CYS A 8 -7.64 2.82 22.11
C CYS A 8 -9.07 2.27 22.30
N LYS A 9 -9.40 1.13 21.68
CA LYS A 9 -10.73 0.48 21.70
C LYS A 9 -11.87 1.37 21.18
N GLN A 10 -11.58 2.46 20.48
CA GLN A 10 -12.59 3.25 19.79
C GLN A 10 -12.83 2.68 18.39
N ARG A 11 -14.09 2.76 17.91
CA ARG A 11 -14.37 2.54 16.48
C ARG A 11 -13.85 3.74 15.73
N VAL A 12 -12.83 3.52 14.92
CA VAL A 12 -12.32 4.56 14.06
C VAL A 12 -13.13 4.49 12.77
N THR A 13 -13.88 5.54 12.51
CA THR A 13 -14.50 5.77 11.19
C THR A 13 -13.51 6.56 10.35
N LYS A 14 -13.48 6.31 9.04
CA LYS A 14 -12.74 7.20 8.12
C LYS A 14 -13.28 8.62 8.34
N ASP A 15 -12.40 9.59 8.53
CA ASP A 15 -12.80 10.99 8.72
C ASP A 15 -13.52 11.44 7.43
N GLU A 16 -14.78 11.86 7.55
CA GLU A 16 -15.60 12.35 6.43
C GLU A 16 -14.94 13.53 5.69
N ARG A 17 -13.89 14.12 6.28
CA ARG A 17 -13.13 15.26 5.77
C ARG A 17 -12.00 14.91 4.79
N LYS A 18 -11.69 13.63 4.52
CA LYS A 18 -10.69 13.27 3.51
C LYS A 18 -11.31 13.25 2.10
N GLU A 19 -10.64 13.90 1.15
CA GLU A 19 -11.02 13.83 -0.27
C GLU A 19 -11.22 12.37 -0.71
N LYS A 20 -12.26 12.11 -1.51
CA LYS A 20 -12.45 10.80 -2.12
C LYS A 20 -11.23 10.50 -3.03
N PRO A 21 -10.68 9.27 -3.00
CA PRO A 21 -9.59 8.89 -3.89
C PRO A 21 -9.95 9.19 -5.35
N LYS A 22 -9.05 9.82 -6.08
CA LYS A 22 -9.24 10.22 -7.49
C LYS A 22 -8.50 9.22 -8.37
N MET A 23 -9.15 8.81 -9.45
CA MET A 23 -8.52 7.91 -10.43
C MET A 23 -7.44 8.65 -11.22
N ILE A 24 -6.21 8.13 -11.21
CA ILE A 24 -5.14 8.52 -12.12
C ILE A 24 -5.35 7.74 -13.42
N ALA A 25 -6.04 8.36 -14.39
CA ALA A 25 -6.47 7.67 -15.61
C ALA A 25 -5.32 7.00 -16.39
N GLY A 26 -4.12 7.61 -16.41
CA GLY A 26 -2.94 7.07 -17.09
C GLY A 26 -2.38 5.79 -16.45
N ALA A 27 -2.54 5.63 -15.13
CA ALA A 27 -2.05 4.49 -14.39
C ALA A 27 -3.14 3.45 -14.07
N GLY A 28 -4.43 3.80 -14.18
CA GLY A 28 -5.53 2.91 -13.85
C GLY A 28 -5.54 2.49 -12.37
N ILE A 29 -5.18 3.42 -11.49
CA ILE A 29 -5.21 3.30 -10.02
C ILE A 29 -5.72 4.61 -9.42
N HIS A 30 -6.22 4.59 -8.20
CA HIS A 30 -6.44 5.80 -7.40
C HIS A 30 -5.12 6.42 -6.91
N ASP A 31 -5.15 7.74 -6.68
CA ASP A 31 -4.08 8.52 -6.05
C ASP A 31 -3.85 8.17 -4.57
N ILE A 32 -4.79 7.50 -3.92
CA ILE A 32 -4.67 7.00 -2.54
C ILE A 32 -4.85 5.49 -2.52
N GLY A 33 -3.94 4.79 -1.85
CA GLY A 33 -3.98 3.35 -1.61
C GLY A 33 -4.16 3.01 -0.13
N TYR A 34 -4.87 1.93 0.14
CA TYR A 34 -4.90 1.31 1.47
C TYR A 34 -3.65 0.44 1.68
N HIS A 35 -3.22 0.32 2.94
CA HIS A 35 -2.24 -0.68 3.36
C HIS A 35 -2.98 -1.88 3.96
N LEU A 36 -3.13 -2.94 3.16
CA LEU A 36 -3.88 -4.15 3.54
C LEU A 36 -3.01 -5.38 3.31
N ALA A 37 -3.16 -6.38 4.19
CA ALA A 37 -2.38 -7.60 4.06
C ALA A 37 -3.02 -8.53 3.01
N TRP A 38 -2.21 -9.00 2.06
CA TRP A 38 -2.62 -10.00 1.09
C TRP A 38 -2.51 -11.39 1.70
N MET A 39 -3.61 -12.13 1.70
CA MET A 39 -3.72 -13.40 2.42
C MET A 39 -3.97 -14.56 1.48
N GLU A 40 -3.38 -15.69 1.83
CA GLU A 40 -3.60 -17.00 1.20
C GLU A 40 -3.92 -18.01 2.29
N CYS A 41 -4.68 -19.05 1.94
CA CYS A 41 -4.82 -20.24 2.76
C CYS A 41 -4.55 -21.46 1.90
N ARG A 42 -4.22 -22.58 2.53
CA ARG A 42 -3.99 -23.82 1.79
C ARG A 42 -5.29 -24.31 1.13
N PRO A 43 -5.23 -24.94 -0.05
CA PRO A 43 -6.43 -25.41 -0.75
C PRO A 43 -7.33 -26.33 0.10
N GLU A 44 -6.73 -27.15 0.96
CA GLU A 44 -7.44 -28.09 1.84
C GLU A 44 -8.34 -27.36 2.85
N GLU A 45 -7.96 -26.15 3.25
CA GLU A 45 -8.68 -25.33 4.23
C GLU A 45 -9.85 -24.55 3.62
N LEU A 46 -10.01 -24.54 2.30
CA LEU A 46 -11.14 -23.87 1.64
C LEU A 46 -12.49 -24.47 2.07
N SER A 47 -12.49 -25.72 2.53
CA SER A 47 -13.65 -26.41 3.09
C SER A 47 -14.01 -25.97 4.52
N LEU A 48 -13.07 -25.35 5.25
CA LEU A 48 -13.29 -24.87 6.61
C LEU A 48 -13.98 -23.50 6.61
N PRO A 49 -14.71 -23.16 7.69
CA PRO A 49 -15.18 -21.81 7.93
C PRO A 49 -14.02 -20.81 7.89
N VAL A 50 -14.25 -19.62 7.32
CA VAL A 50 -13.21 -18.59 7.10
C VAL A 50 -12.44 -18.23 8.38
N GLY A 51 -13.13 -18.15 9.52
CA GLY A 51 -12.53 -17.85 10.82
C GLY A 51 -11.68 -18.97 11.43
N GLU A 52 -11.74 -20.18 10.87
CA GLU A 52 -10.97 -21.36 11.34
C GLU A 52 -9.78 -21.68 10.43
N ARG A 53 -9.64 -20.97 9.29
CA ARG A 53 -8.53 -21.16 8.36
C ARG A 53 -7.24 -20.57 8.90
N GLN A 54 -6.13 -21.25 8.63
CA GLN A 54 -4.79 -20.72 8.77
C GLN A 54 -4.47 -19.80 7.59
N TRP A 55 -4.59 -18.51 7.84
CA TRP A 55 -4.21 -17.48 6.88
C TRP A 55 -2.71 -17.21 6.92
N LEU A 56 -2.09 -17.17 5.75
CA LEU A 56 -0.68 -16.87 5.53
C LEU A 56 -0.59 -15.59 4.69
N HIS A 57 0.44 -14.80 4.94
CA HIS A 57 0.74 -13.66 4.07
C HIS A 57 1.24 -14.16 2.71
N SER A 58 0.79 -13.50 1.66
CA SER A 58 1.13 -13.87 0.28
C SER A 58 2.52 -13.42 -0.12
N ASN A 59 3.17 -14.22 -0.99
CA ASN A 59 4.35 -13.82 -1.76
C ASN A 59 4.09 -13.79 -3.28
N GLN A 60 2.83 -13.95 -3.69
CA GLN A 60 2.46 -14.05 -5.10
C GLN A 60 1.93 -12.71 -5.58
N VAL A 61 2.57 -12.15 -6.62
CA VAL A 61 2.16 -10.90 -7.26
C VAL A 61 0.73 -11.04 -7.78
N PRO A 62 -0.19 -10.12 -7.43
CA PRO A 62 -1.57 -10.18 -7.89
C PRO A 62 -1.70 -10.07 -9.41
N VAL A 63 -2.41 -11.03 -10.01
CA VAL A 63 -2.62 -11.12 -11.45
C VAL A 63 -3.99 -10.56 -11.83
N ILE A 64 -4.01 -9.72 -12.88
CA ILE A 64 -5.25 -9.11 -13.39
C ILE A 64 -6.29 -10.18 -13.70
N GLY A 65 -7.51 -9.99 -13.21
CA GLY A 65 -8.62 -10.89 -13.45
C GLY A 65 -8.66 -12.09 -12.50
N GLU A 66 -7.80 -12.19 -11.50
CA GLU A 66 -7.93 -13.18 -10.43
C GLU A 66 -8.78 -12.66 -9.26
N THR A 67 -9.14 -13.56 -8.35
CA THR A 67 -9.80 -13.23 -7.08
C THR A 67 -8.86 -13.52 -5.93
N ARG A 68 -8.71 -12.57 -5.00
CA ARG A 68 -7.77 -12.62 -3.88
C ARG A 68 -8.45 -12.28 -2.56
N VAL A 69 -7.79 -12.63 -1.46
CA VAL A 69 -8.25 -12.29 -0.11
C VAL A 69 -7.35 -11.23 0.48
N LEU A 70 -7.96 -10.18 1.03
CA LEU A 70 -7.26 -9.17 1.82
C LEU A 70 -7.72 -9.26 3.27
N LYS A 71 -6.79 -9.09 4.20
CA LYS A 71 -7.09 -8.83 5.61
C LYS A 71 -7.12 -7.34 5.86
N VAL A 72 -8.21 -6.89 6.45
CA VAL A 72 -8.46 -5.51 6.81
C VAL A 72 -8.41 -5.39 8.33
N THR A 73 -7.51 -4.55 8.83
CA THR A 73 -7.30 -4.31 10.27
C THR A 73 -7.47 -2.84 10.65
N GLN A 74 -7.53 -1.96 9.65
CA GLN A 74 -7.73 -0.52 9.77
C GLN A 74 -9.11 -0.13 9.22
N PRO A 75 -9.60 1.10 9.50
CA PRO A 75 -10.86 1.58 8.93
C PRO A 75 -10.86 1.47 7.41
N PHE A 76 -11.89 0.81 6.89
CA PHE A 76 -12.02 0.55 5.46
C PHE A 76 -13.43 0.90 5.03
N ASP A 77 -13.57 2.07 4.42
CA ASP A 77 -14.86 2.69 4.15
C ASP A 77 -15.26 2.52 2.68
N GLU A 78 -15.18 1.28 2.20
CA GLU A 78 -15.66 0.90 0.88
C GLU A 78 -16.90 0.01 0.99
N GLU A 79 -17.81 0.16 0.04
CA GLU A 79 -18.99 -0.69 -0.13
C GLU A 79 -18.71 -1.81 -1.13
N THR A 80 -19.42 -2.93 -1.02
CA THR A 80 -19.36 -4.00 -2.02
C THR A 80 -19.68 -3.44 -3.41
N GLY A 81 -18.82 -3.76 -4.38
CA GLY A 81 -18.87 -3.24 -5.74
C GLY A 81 -17.96 -2.02 -5.97
N ASN A 82 -17.52 -1.32 -4.91
CA ASN A 82 -16.57 -0.22 -5.06
C ASN A 82 -15.21 -0.71 -5.55
N THR A 83 -14.50 0.19 -6.21
CA THR A 83 -13.09 0.02 -6.54
C THR A 83 -12.20 0.80 -5.58
N PHE A 84 -11.07 0.23 -5.22
CA PHE A 84 -10.07 0.89 -4.38
C PHE A 84 -8.66 0.42 -4.77
N THR A 85 -7.64 1.22 -4.47
CA THR A 85 -6.24 0.81 -4.64
C THR A 85 -5.68 0.29 -3.33
N THR A 86 -4.84 -0.72 -3.38
CA THR A 86 -3.98 -1.17 -2.27
C THR A 86 -2.58 -1.42 -2.81
N VAL A 87 -1.57 -1.45 -1.94
CA VAL A 87 -0.23 -1.91 -2.31
C VAL A 87 -0.13 -3.41 -2.05
N PHE A 88 0.54 -4.13 -2.96
CA PHE A 88 1.06 -5.46 -2.72
C PHE A 88 2.56 -5.38 -2.48
N GLU A 89 3.00 -6.03 -1.41
CA GLU A 89 4.40 -6.26 -1.06
C GLU A 89 4.55 -7.74 -0.72
N PRO A 90 5.67 -8.39 -1.08
CA PRO A 90 6.04 -9.69 -0.52
C PRO A 90 5.94 -9.68 1.01
N TRP A 91 5.57 -10.81 1.61
CA TRP A 91 5.18 -10.84 3.03
C TRP A 91 6.27 -10.33 3.99
N GLN A 92 7.55 -10.57 3.66
CA GLN A 92 8.67 -10.11 4.49
C GLN A 92 8.70 -8.59 4.51
N MET A 93 8.60 -7.98 3.34
CA MET A 93 8.59 -6.53 3.18
C MET A 93 7.38 -5.92 3.89
N PHE A 94 6.20 -6.51 3.69
CA PHE A 94 4.96 -6.06 4.34
C PHE A 94 5.06 -6.09 5.88
N LEU A 95 5.72 -7.09 6.46
CA LEU A 95 5.81 -7.24 7.91
C LEU A 95 6.99 -6.51 8.55
N ASN A 96 8.12 -6.41 7.84
CA ASN A 96 9.39 -6.01 8.44
C ASN A 96 10.06 -4.81 7.76
N GLY A 97 9.49 -4.26 6.69
CA GLY A 97 10.11 -3.18 5.91
C GLY A 97 10.92 -3.69 4.72
N TRP A 98 11.30 -2.80 3.81
CA TRP A 98 11.90 -3.15 2.52
C TRP A 98 13.34 -3.67 2.64
N ASP A 99 14.05 -3.32 3.71
CA ASP A 99 15.38 -3.84 4.05
C ASP A 99 15.39 -5.35 4.36
N SER A 100 14.22 -5.91 4.66
CA SER A 100 14.02 -7.34 4.93
C SER A 100 13.84 -8.20 3.69
N ALA A 101 13.84 -7.62 2.48
CA ALA A 101 13.66 -8.36 1.24
C ALA A 101 14.74 -9.44 1.08
N GLU A 102 14.32 -10.67 0.79
CA GLU A 102 15.19 -11.82 0.53
C GLU A 102 16.13 -11.61 -0.67
N SER A 103 15.70 -10.82 -1.66
CA SER A 103 16.46 -10.51 -2.86
C SER A 103 16.04 -9.19 -3.51
N PRO A 104 16.89 -8.60 -4.38
CA PRO A 104 16.50 -7.46 -5.21
C PRO A 104 15.31 -7.75 -6.14
N GLU A 105 15.07 -9.02 -6.49
CA GLU A 105 13.92 -9.44 -7.29
C GLU A 105 12.61 -9.32 -6.49
N ASP A 106 12.66 -9.52 -5.17
CA ASP A 106 11.48 -9.36 -4.31
C ASP A 106 11.04 -7.90 -4.21
N ILE A 107 11.99 -6.97 -4.18
CA ILE A 107 11.71 -5.52 -4.26
C ILE A 107 10.91 -5.20 -5.53
N GLY A 108 11.28 -5.80 -6.67
CA GLY A 108 10.59 -5.62 -7.96
C GLY A 108 9.18 -6.23 -8.03
N LYS A 109 8.77 -7.02 -7.04
CA LYS A 109 7.40 -7.59 -6.98
C LYS A 109 6.39 -6.61 -6.40
N ALA A 110 6.84 -5.57 -5.71
CA ALA A 110 5.93 -4.62 -5.08
C ALA A 110 5.11 -3.85 -6.14
N CYS A 111 3.79 -3.75 -5.95
CA CYS A 111 2.87 -3.22 -6.94
C CYS A 111 1.76 -2.37 -6.32
N ALA A 112 1.32 -1.32 -7.02
CA ALA A 112 0.01 -0.71 -6.80
C ALA A 112 -1.06 -1.57 -7.49
N VAL A 113 -2.12 -1.92 -6.78
CA VAL A 113 -3.14 -2.85 -7.28
C VAL A 113 -4.52 -2.23 -7.15
N LEU A 114 -5.21 -2.08 -8.27
CA LEU A 114 -6.61 -1.70 -8.30
C LEU A 114 -7.47 -2.95 -8.08
N CYS A 115 -8.32 -2.90 -7.06
CA CYS A 115 -9.21 -3.96 -6.68
C CYS A 115 -10.67 -3.53 -6.80
N ARG A 116 -11.56 -4.49 -7.05
CA ARG A 116 -12.99 -4.36 -6.75
C ARG A 116 -13.31 -5.14 -5.49
N PHE A 117 -14.02 -4.52 -4.55
CA PHE A 117 -14.51 -5.20 -3.36
C PHE A 117 -15.69 -6.12 -3.72
N ASP A 118 -15.51 -7.44 -3.65
CA ASP A 118 -16.54 -8.40 -4.05
C ASP A 118 -17.42 -8.84 -2.87
N GLU A 119 -16.84 -9.24 -1.74
CA GLU A 119 -17.62 -9.73 -0.59
C GLU A 119 -16.84 -9.69 0.73
N VAL A 120 -17.57 -9.54 1.84
CA VAL A 120 -17.03 -9.79 3.18
C VAL A 120 -17.09 -11.30 3.44
N LEU A 121 -15.92 -11.93 3.56
CA LEU A 121 -15.82 -13.36 3.87
C LEU A 121 -16.06 -13.63 5.35
N TRP A 122 -15.52 -12.77 6.19
CA TRP A 122 -15.62 -12.85 7.64
C TRP A 122 -15.19 -11.52 8.27
N ALA A 123 -15.78 -11.16 9.41
CA ALA A 123 -15.34 -10.02 10.20
C ALA A 123 -15.66 -10.22 11.67
N ASP A 124 -14.82 -9.67 12.52
CA ASP A 124 -15.08 -9.45 13.95
C ASP A 124 -14.94 -7.96 14.30
N ASP A 125 -14.83 -7.65 15.59
CA ASP A 125 -14.68 -6.29 16.04
C ASP A 125 -13.32 -5.65 15.70
N PHE A 126 -12.29 -6.42 15.38
CA PHE A 126 -10.91 -5.92 15.20
C PHE A 126 -10.38 -6.06 13.77
N SER A 127 -10.89 -7.02 13.00
CA SER A 127 -10.43 -7.27 11.64
C SER A 127 -11.48 -7.97 10.78
N GLY A 128 -11.25 -7.99 9.47
CA GLY A 128 -12.05 -8.78 8.55
C GLY A 128 -11.22 -9.32 7.39
N TYR A 129 -11.75 -10.36 6.76
CA TYR A 129 -11.27 -10.88 5.48
C TYR A 129 -12.28 -10.52 4.41
N ILE A 130 -11.79 -9.93 3.33
CA ILE A 130 -12.59 -9.59 2.16
C ILE A 130 -12.07 -10.31 0.93
N SER A 131 -12.98 -10.70 0.06
CA SER A 131 -12.66 -11.15 -1.29
C SER A 131 -12.66 -9.95 -2.23
N VAL A 132 -11.67 -9.91 -3.12
CA VAL A 132 -11.51 -8.83 -4.10
C VAL A 132 -11.20 -9.38 -5.48
N LYS A 133 -11.66 -8.66 -6.51
CA LYS A 133 -11.23 -8.88 -7.88
C LYS A 133 -10.06 -7.97 -8.20
N VAL A 134 -8.95 -8.53 -8.70
CA VAL A 134 -7.84 -7.74 -9.21
C VAL A 134 -8.22 -7.17 -10.58
N LEU A 135 -8.27 -5.85 -10.70
CA LEU A 135 -8.64 -5.14 -11.93
C LEU A 135 -7.42 -4.61 -12.69
N ASN A 136 -6.38 -4.19 -11.97
CA ASN A 136 -5.15 -3.68 -12.55
C ASN A 136 -3.99 -3.86 -11.56
N THR A 137 -2.78 -4.06 -12.08
CA THR A 137 -1.55 -4.19 -11.29
C THR A 137 -0.45 -3.38 -11.97
N VAL A 138 0.17 -2.46 -11.25
CA VAL A 138 1.27 -1.62 -11.73
C VAL A 138 2.46 -1.78 -10.80
N PRO A 139 3.61 -2.29 -11.28
CA PRO A 139 4.84 -2.33 -10.51
C PRO A 139 5.22 -0.94 -9.99
N LEU A 140 5.64 -0.85 -8.73
CA LEU A 140 5.93 0.44 -8.10
C LEU A 140 7.08 1.19 -8.81
N ASP A 141 8.05 0.45 -9.34
CA ASP A 141 9.18 0.97 -10.10
C ASP A 141 8.81 1.50 -11.49
N LEU A 142 7.63 1.14 -12.01
CA LEU A 142 7.11 1.64 -13.28
C LEU A 142 6.10 2.77 -13.13
N LEU A 143 5.74 3.17 -11.90
CA LEU A 143 4.74 4.22 -11.66
C LEU A 143 5.08 5.54 -12.37
N HIS A 144 6.37 5.91 -12.39
CA HIS A 144 6.82 7.15 -13.05
C HIS A 144 6.54 7.19 -14.56
N THR A 145 6.35 6.02 -15.19
CA THR A 145 6.08 5.91 -16.64
C THR A 145 4.60 6.07 -16.99
N VAL A 146 3.71 5.85 -16.02
CA VAL A 146 2.25 5.78 -16.23
C VAL A 146 1.49 6.89 -15.49
N ILE A 147 2.06 7.43 -14.42
CA ILE A 147 1.53 8.60 -13.72
C ILE A 147 2.12 9.85 -14.39
N PRO A 148 1.30 10.83 -14.82
CA PRO A 148 1.81 12.06 -15.42
C PRO A 148 2.72 12.84 -14.47
N GLU A 149 3.85 13.31 -14.99
CA GLU A 149 4.78 14.16 -14.22
C GLU A 149 4.13 15.45 -13.75
N THR A 150 4.42 15.81 -12.51
CA THR A 150 4.13 17.11 -11.92
C THR A 150 5.44 17.78 -11.52
N VAL A 151 5.80 18.86 -12.21
CA VAL A 151 6.97 19.67 -11.85
C VAL A 151 6.64 20.46 -10.59
N THR A 152 7.50 20.38 -9.59
CA THR A 152 7.32 21.07 -8.31
C THR A 152 8.58 21.82 -7.89
N ASP A 153 8.36 22.98 -7.25
CA ASP A 153 9.42 23.75 -6.59
C ASP A 153 9.72 23.21 -5.18
N ILE A 154 8.88 22.31 -4.65
CA ILE A 154 9.08 21.64 -3.36
C ILE A 154 10.27 20.70 -3.50
N ARG A 155 11.27 20.85 -2.64
CA ARG A 155 12.43 19.96 -2.58
C ARG A 155 12.05 18.65 -1.91
N PHE A 156 11.16 17.86 -2.52
CA PHE A 156 10.63 16.65 -1.91
C PHE A 156 11.74 15.67 -1.50
N TYR A 157 12.88 15.71 -2.19
CA TYR A 157 14.02 14.89 -1.85
C TYR A 157 14.73 15.36 -0.58
N GLU A 158 15.04 16.66 -0.49
CA GLU A 158 15.81 17.26 0.62
C GLU A 158 14.96 17.56 1.86
N ASP A 159 13.69 17.90 1.67
CA ASP A 159 12.79 18.32 2.74
C ASP A 159 12.09 17.13 3.42
N PHE A 160 12.16 15.93 2.82
CA PHE A 160 11.58 14.72 3.39
C PHE A 160 12.17 14.41 4.76
N GLY A 161 11.31 14.32 5.77
CA GLY A 161 11.73 14.06 7.15
C GLY A 161 12.68 15.10 7.73
N SER A 162 12.71 16.34 7.21
CA SER A 162 13.62 17.43 7.62
C SER A 162 13.63 17.77 9.12
N HIS A 163 12.73 17.19 9.90
CA HIS A 163 12.55 17.40 11.34
C HIS A 163 12.93 16.17 12.17
N GLU A 164 13.26 15.05 11.53
CA GLU A 164 13.51 13.74 12.13
C GLU A 164 14.75 13.07 11.50
N GLU A 165 15.20 11.97 12.09
CA GLU A 165 16.23 11.13 11.47
C GLU A 165 15.62 10.31 10.33
N VAL A 166 16.11 10.55 9.11
CA VAL A 166 15.74 9.78 7.91
C VAL A 166 16.75 8.66 7.70
N TRP A 167 16.25 7.44 7.51
CA TRP A 167 17.06 6.30 7.11
C TRP A 167 16.63 5.77 5.74
N THR A 168 17.57 5.10 5.07
CA THR A 168 17.33 4.40 3.81
C THR A 168 17.05 2.93 4.14
N GLU A 169 15.89 2.40 3.73
CA GLU A 169 15.63 0.94 3.81
C GLU A 169 16.16 0.22 2.58
N TYR A 170 16.15 0.88 1.42
CA TYR A 170 16.64 0.29 0.19
C TYR A 170 17.18 1.35 -0.78
N GLU A 171 18.29 1.04 -1.43
CA GLU A 171 18.87 1.88 -2.49
C GLU A 171 19.54 1.02 -3.57
N ASP A 172 19.21 1.32 -4.82
CA ASP A 172 19.92 0.88 -6.01
C ASP A 172 19.98 2.04 -7.03
N PRO A 173 20.63 1.89 -8.20
CA PRO A 173 20.76 2.96 -9.18
C PRO A 173 19.43 3.59 -9.67
N HIS A 174 18.31 2.86 -9.58
CA HIS A 174 17.00 3.27 -10.08
C HIS A 174 15.98 3.51 -8.97
N ARG A 175 16.22 3.05 -7.73
CA ARG A 175 15.23 3.04 -6.65
C ARG A 175 15.86 3.50 -5.36
N LEU A 176 15.17 4.40 -4.68
CA LEU A 176 15.53 4.83 -3.33
C LEU A 176 14.27 4.82 -2.46
N TYR A 177 14.29 4.01 -1.42
CA TYR A 177 13.24 3.90 -0.42
C TYR A 177 13.75 4.39 0.92
N ARG A 178 13.08 5.39 1.48
CA ARG A 178 13.50 6.06 2.72
C ARG A 178 12.33 6.22 3.66
N CYS A 179 12.64 6.20 4.95
CA CYS A 179 11.67 6.33 6.01
C CYS A 179 12.17 7.31 7.07
N TRP A 180 11.22 7.90 7.78
CA TRP A 180 11.46 8.52 9.08
C TRP A 180 10.32 8.14 10.02
N SER A 181 10.57 8.17 11.33
CA SER A 181 9.55 7.97 12.35
C SER A 181 9.73 8.95 13.49
N ALA A 182 8.63 9.53 13.96
CA ALA A 182 8.59 10.26 15.21
C ALA A 182 8.06 9.32 16.30
N GLN A 183 8.88 9.04 17.30
CA GLN A 183 8.53 8.32 18.55
C GLN A 183 7.84 6.95 18.41
N GLY A 184 7.86 6.35 17.21
CA GLY A 184 7.32 5.02 16.92
C GLY A 184 5.80 4.96 16.72
N ASP A 185 5.10 6.10 16.77
CA ASP A 185 3.65 6.20 16.61
C ASP A 185 3.21 6.99 15.36
N VAL A 186 4.16 7.67 14.70
CA VAL A 186 4.00 8.29 13.39
C VAL A 186 5.23 7.99 12.52
N SER A 187 5.01 7.60 11.27
CA SER A 187 6.09 7.47 10.29
C SER A 187 5.64 7.83 8.89
N GLN A 188 6.61 8.12 8.03
CA GLN A 188 6.41 8.35 6.61
C GLN A 188 7.44 7.53 5.85
N MET A 189 7.03 6.95 4.73
CA MET A 189 7.94 6.43 3.72
C MET A 189 7.91 7.32 2.47
N GLN A 190 8.99 7.26 1.70
CA GLN A 190 9.10 7.84 0.36
C GLN A 190 9.84 6.88 -0.57
N LEU A 191 9.28 6.64 -1.75
CA LEU A 191 9.89 5.89 -2.84
C LEU A 191 10.17 6.84 -4.01
N ILE A 192 11.43 6.86 -4.42
CA ILE A 192 11.93 7.63 -5.53
C ILE A 192 12.43 6.67 -6.61
N CYS A 193 11.93 6.86 -7.82
CA CYS A 193 12.42 6.20 -9.02
C CYS A 193 13.35 7.15 -9.79
N THR A 194 14.50 6.68 -10.25
CA THR A 194 15.42 7.45 -11.09
C THR A 194 15.38 6.89 -12.50
N ASP A 195 15.00 7.75 -13.46
CA ASP A 195 14.91 7.36 -14.87
C ASP A 195 16.29 7.30 -15.56
N ASP A 196 16.31 6.86 -16.82
CA ASP A 196 17.55 6.75 -17.62
C ASP A 196 18.22 8.10 -17.90
N GLN A 197 17.53 9.22 -17.69
CA GLN A 197 18.07 10.58 -17.82
C GLN A 197 18.62 11.10 -16.49
N GLY A 198 18.51 10.32 -15.41
CA GLY A 198 18.90 10.71 -14.06
C GLY A 198 17.90 11.61 -13.34
N ILE A 199 16.67 11.74 -13.86
CA ILE A 199 15.59 12.50 -13.23
C ILE A 199 15.00 11.65 -12.11
N ARG A 200 14.84 12.27 -10.93
CA ARG A 200 14.23 11.65 -9.76
C ARG A 200 12.73 11.94 -9.74
N HIS A 201 11.96 10.87 -9.62
CA HIS A 201 10.50 10.87 -9.56
C HIS A 201 10.07 10.37 -8.18
N GLU A 202 9.45 11.22 -7.37
CA GLU A 202 8.72 10.75 -6.19
C GLU A 202 7.39 10.15 -6.64
N VAL A 203 7.31 8.81 -6.57
CA VAL A 203 6.16 8.06 -7.10
C VAL A 203 5.20 7.57 -6.02
N LEU A 204 5.70 7.44 -4.80
CA LEU A 204 4.93 6.95 -3.67
C LEU A 204 5.42 7.60 -2.37
N THR A 205 4.48 8.09 -1.58
CA THR A 205 4.69 8.41 -0.16
C THR A 205 3.66 7.64 0.66
N SER A 206 3.93 7.39 1.93
CA SER A 206 2.88 6.89 2.83
C SER A 206 2.82 7.74 4.08
N TRP A 207 1.69 7.68 4.78
CA TRP A 207 1.57 8.22 6.12
C TRP A 207 1.05 7.14 7.04
N PHE A 208 1.86 6.79 8.04
CA PHE A 208 1.49 5.89 9.11
C PHE A 208 1.29 6.70 10.39
N ALA A 209 0.14 6.53 11.03
CA ALA A 209 -0.17 6.99 12.36
C ALA A 209 -1.12 5.98 13.02
N MET A 210 -1.34 6.09 14.33
CA MET A 210 -2.20 5.15 15.09
C MET A 210 -3.53 4.75 14.44
N HIS A 211 -4.14 5.65 13.65
CA HIS A 211 -5.45 5.45 13.02
C HIS A 211 -5.44 5.70 11.51
N GLN A 212 -4.27 5.90 10.90
CA GLN A 212 -4.16 6.23 9.49
C GLN A 212 -3.00 5.48 8.89
N ASP A 213 -3.29 4.74 7.83
CA ASP A 213 -2.30 3.95 7.13
C ASP A 213 -2.66 3.96 5.65
N PHE A 214 -2.03 4.87 4.91
CA PHE A 214 -2.35 5.12 3.51
C PHE A 214 -1.10 5.41 2.71
N TYR A 215 -1.16 4.98 1.46
CA TYR A 215 -0.23 5.33 0.40
C TYR A 215 -0.80 6.47 -0.43
N TYR A 216 0.07 7.36 -0.89
CA TYR A 216 -0.22 8.40 -1.86
C TYR A 216 0.64 8.16 -3.08
N PHE A 217 0.00 8.01 -4.24
CA PHE A 217 0.67 7.81 -5.52
C PHE A 217 0.76 9.12 -6.28
N GLY A 218 1.93 9.39 -6.85
CA GLY A 218 2.22 10.62 -7.58
C GLY A 218 3.33 10.44 -8.60
N ASN A 219 3.79 11.55 -9.14
CA ASN A 219 5.00 11.60 -9.95
C ASN A 219 5.56 13.03 -9.88
N ALA A 220 6.09 13.39 -8.71
CA ALA A 220 6.68 14.71 -8.51
C ALA A 220 8.15 14.71 -8.97
N VAL A 221 8.52 15.74 -9.73
CA VAL A 221 9.90 15.94 -10.22
C VAL A 221 10.39 17.34 -9.89
N ASN A 222 11.65 17.44 -9.46
CA ASN A 222 12.38 18.71 -9.39
C ASN A 222 13.18 18.85 -10.68
N ARG A 223 13.02 19.97 -11.39
CA ARG A 223 13.76 20.29 -12.62
C ARG A 223 14.63 21.53 -12.44
#